data_AF-A0A0R0CIG6-F1
#
_entry.id   AF-A0A0R0CIG6-F1
#
_cell.length_a   1.000
_cell.length_b   1.000
_cell.length_c   1.000
_cell.angle_alpha   90.00
_cell.angle_beta   90.00
_cell.angle_gamma   90.00
#
_symmetry.space_group_name_H-M   'P 1'
#
loop_
_entity.id
_entity.type
_entity.pdbx_description
1 polymer ?
#
loop_
_entity_poly.entity_id
_entity_poly.type
_entity_poly.pdbx_seq_one_letter_code
_entity_poly.pdbx_strand_id
1 'polypeptide(L)'
;QRLKSWLRGRGKLWRHGSDEFLVAVPRTSEVALPEDFAEELRQQLELPLSVLPYTLFMTGKLGVSLCPEHASTASRLLDHAEDALYQAAREGGNAVRIHAVDTVPSAHSESIIARQIIDAIPNGELKLRYQPLVSSRDGHVVGMEALLRWQSPTLGMLVPERFMRTAERLGIIVQIGTWVLEGALKQARLWRDQGFDDFTIAVNVSTLQLLRPNFFTEVMGLIQAAGIPAPMLTLEINESALTNNVNFVHETLVNLRNEGISLSLDNFGTGDSSLSALVRYPVDKLKIDRS
;
A
#
# COMPACT_ATOMS: atom_id res chain seq x y z
N GLN A 1 9.37 18.25 12.37
CA GLN A 1 9.55 19.64 12.90
C GLN A 1 10.74 20.36 12.27
N ARG A 2 11.95 19.78 12.25
CA ARG A 2 13.16 20.33 11.58
C ARG A 2 12.90 20.89 10.18
N LEU A 3 12.42 20.06 9.25
CA LEU A 3 12.15 20.48 7.87
C LEU A 3 11.13 21.63 7.79
N LYS A 4 10.09 21.59 8.64
CA LYS A 4 9.08 22.66 8.70
C LYS A 4 9.68 24.00 9.15
N SER A 5 10.65 23.98 10.06
CA SER A 5 11.36 25.18 10.52
C SER A 5 12.27 25.72 9.42
N TRP A 6 13.03 24.84 8.76
CA TRP A 6 13.93 25.21 7.67
C TRP A 6 13.18 25.76 6.43
N LEU A 7 12.03 25.17 6.11
CA LEU A 7 11.20 25.56 4.96
C LEU A 7 10.40 26.86 5.20
N ARG A 8 10.39 27.40 6.41
CA ARG A 8 9.51 28.52 6.79
C ARG A 8 9.73 29.73 5.87
N GLY A 9 8.66 30.16 5.20
CA GLY A 9 8.69 31.28 4.25
C GLY A 9 9.18 30.91 2.84
N ARG A 10 9.78 29.72 2.66
CA ARG A 10 10.26 29.22 1.36
C ARG A 10 9.29 28.25 0.69
N GLY A 11 8.36 27.64 1.43
CA GLY A 11 7.40 26.69 0.86
C GLY A 11 6.42 26.10 1.87
N LYS A 12 5.72 25.05 1.44
CA LYS A 12 4.80 24.25 2.25
C LYS A 12 5.27 22.79 2.31
N LEU A 13 5.10 22.18 3.48
CA LEU A 13 5.47 20.80 3.77
C LEU A 13 4.23 20.05 4.27
N TRP A 14 3.98 18.88 3.70
CA TRP A 14 3.00 17.91 4.17
C TRP A 14 3.68 16.58 4.45
N ARG A 15 3.12 15.80 5.38
CA ARG A 15 3.49 14.40 5.58
C ARG A 15 2.48 13.58 4.78
N HIS A 16 2.96 12.82 3.79
CA HIS A 16 2.12 12.02 2.90
C HIS A 16 1.94 10.59 3.42
N GLY A 17 3.01 10.04 3.99
CA GLY A 17 3.04 8.70 4.59
C GLY A 17 3.86 8.68 5.88
N SER A 18 4.20 7.48 6.37
CA SER A 18 4.96 7.33 7.61
C SER A 18 6.37 7.91 7.50
N ASP A 19 7.06 7.66 6.39
CA ASP A 19 8.41 8.16 6.06
C ASP A 19 8.45 9.09 4.83
N GLU A 20 7.28 9.42 4.27
CA GLU A 20 7.16 10.24 3.06
C GLU A 20 6.71 11.67 3.34
N PHE A 21 7.40 12.62 2.74
CA PHE A 21 7.12 14.05 2.86
C PHE A 21 6.92 14.68 1.49
N LEU A 22 5.89 15.51 1.37
CA LEU A 22 5.65 16.32 0.19
C LEU A 22 6.05 17.77 0.47
N VAL A 23 6.87 18.34 -0.41
CA VAL A 23 7.31 19.74 -0.35
C VAL A 23 6.86 20.46 -1.61
N ALA A 24 6.16 21.59 -1.46
CA ALA A 24 5.86 22.49 -2.55
C ALA A 24 6.49 23.85 -2.29
N VAL A 25 7.24 24.34 -3.28
CA VAL A 25 7.99 25.58 -3.21
C VAL A 25 7.56 26.47 -4.38
N PRO A 26 7.10 27.70 -4.15
CA PRO A 26 6.86 28.65 -5.22
C PRO A 26 8.19 29.02 -5.87
N ARG A 27 8.24 29.00 -7.20
CA ARG A 27 9.43 29.40 -7.95
C ARG A 27 9.46 30.92 -8.06
N THR A 28 10.24 31.57 -7.19
CA THR A 28 10.50 33.01 -7.25
C THR A 28 11.97 33.25 -7.57
N SER A 29 12.33 34.46 -7.99
CA SER A 29 13.72 34.85 -8.27
C SER A 29 14.65 34.78 -7.05
N GLU A 30 14.09 34.68 -5.84
CA GLU A 30 14.81 34.60 -4.58
C GLU A 30 15.07 33.15 -4.13
N VAL A 31 14.44 32.17 -4.76
CA VAL A 31 14.65 30.76 -4.49
C VAL A 31 15.77 30.24 -5.38
N ALA A 32 16.70 29.46 -4.80
CA ALA A 32 17.78 28.80 -5.51
C ALA A 32 17.25 27.92 -6.67
N LEU A 33 18.14 27.53 -7.59
CA LEU A 33 17.76 26.59 -8.65
C LEU A 33 17.17 25.31 -8.05
N PRO A 34 16.23 24.62 -8.73
CA PRO A 34 15.57 23.46 -8.17
C PRO A 34 16.52 22.35 -7.71
N GLU A 35 17.64 22.15 -8.41
CA GLU A 35 18.72 21.24 -8.03
C GLU A 35 19.31 21.63 -6.67
N ASP A 36 19.71 22.90 -6.54
CA ASP A 36 20.36 23.43 -5.35
C ASP A 36 19.42 23.39 -4.14
N PHE A 37 18.15 23.77 -4.34
CA PHE A 37 17.15 23.72 -3.29
C PHE A 37 16.91 22.29 -2.79
N ALA A 38 16.80 21.33 -3.70
CA ALA A 38 16.58 19.94 -3.36
C ALA A 38 17.81 19.35 -2.64
N GLU A 39 19.01 19.74 -3.05
CA GLU A 39 20.24 19.34 -2.38
C GLU A 39 20.37 19.97 -0.98
N GLU A 40 20.02 21.24 -0.80
CA GLU A 40 19.93 21.87 0.52
C GLU A 40 18.93 21.12 1.43
N LEU A 41 17.75 20.79 0.90
CA LEU A 41 16.71 20.06 1.64
C LEU A 41 17.21 18.66 2.05
N ARG A 42 17.93 17.96 1.16
CA ARG A 42 18.54 16.67 1.45
C ARG A 42 19.57 16.79 2.58
N GLN A 43 20.47 17.76 2.52
CA GLN A 43 21.47 17.99 3.56
C GLN A 43 20.82 18.24 4.93
N GLN A 44 19.73 19.02 4.96
CA GLN A 44 18.96 19.24 6.19
C GLN A 44 18.28 17.97 6.72
N LEU A 45 17.81 17.10 5.83
CA LEU A 45 17.22 15.82 6.19
C LEU A 45 18.28 14.87 6.79
N GLU A 46 19.51 14.92 6.31
CA GLU A 46 20.60 14.03 6.72
C GLU A 46 21.36 14.50 7.97
N LEU A 47 21.06 15.69 8.49
CA LEU A 47 21.59 16.12 9.78
C LEU A 47 21.24 15.08 10.86
N PRO A 48 22.15 14.76 11.80
CA PRO A 48 21.86 13.81 12.88
C PRO A 48 20.67 14.27 13.73
N LEU A 49 19.78 13.34 14.07
CA LEU A 49 18.67 13.60 15.00
C LEU A 49 19.05 13.13 16.39
N SER A 50 19.01 14.05 17.35
CA SER A 50 19.15 13.72 18.77
C SER A 50 17.80 13.27 19.32
N VAL A 51 17.66 11.96 19.57
CA VAL A 51 16.52 11.35 20.24
C VAL A 51 17.07 10.68 21.49
N LEU A 52 17.21 11.45 22.57
CA LEU A 52 17.93 11.02 23.77
C LEU A 52 17.46 9.62 24.24
N PRO A 53 18.40 8.70 24.55
CA PRO A 53 19.86 8.86 24.62
C PRO A 53 20.60 8.64 23.28
N TYR A 54 19.90 8.48 22.16
CA TYR A 54 20.48 8.08 20.88
C TYR A 54 20.69 9.25 19.91
N THR A 55 21.65 9.09 19.01
CA THR A 55 21.80 9.92 17.81
C THR A 55 21.48 9.06 16.59
N LEU A 56 20.43 9.43 15.85
CA LEU A 56 20.00 8.73 14.65
C LEU A 56 20.55 9.43 13.42
N PHE A 57 21.14 8.65 12.52
CA PHE A 57 21.54 9.09 11.19
C PHE A 57 20.52 8.58 10.20
N MET A 58 19.96 9.47 9.39
CA MET A 58 18.96 9.14 8.40
C MET A 58 19.46 9.61 7.04
N THR A 59 19.19 8.81 6.02
CA THR A 59 19.33 9.20 4.62
C THR A 59 17.96 9.43 4.03
N GLY A 60 17.85 10.27 3.01
CA GLY A 60 16.62 10.37 2.24
C GLY A 60 16.88 10.45 0.76
N LYS A 61 15.83 10.09 0.03
CA LYS A 61 15.78 10.25 -1.42
C LYS A 61 14.75 11.33 -1.73
N LEU A 62 15.03 12.15 -2.73
CA LEU A 62 14.17 13.22 -3.17
C LEU A 62 13.89 13.07 -4.66
N GLY A 63 12.61 13.08 -5.01
CA GLY A 63 12.14 13.24 -6.38
C GLY A 63 11.53 14.63 -6.55
N VAL A 64 11.91 15.31 -7.63
CA VAL A 64 11.53 16.71 -7.86
C VAL A 64 10.82 16.83 -9.21
N SER A 65 9.69 17.50 -9.24
CA SER A 65 9.00 17.91 -10.46
C SER A 65 8.77 19.42 -10.49
N LEU A 66 8.70 20.00 -11.69
CA LEU A 66 8.67 21.43 -11.92
C LEU A 66 7.42 21.83 -12.68
N CYS A 67 6.80 22.92 -12.23
CA CYS A 67 5.72 23.58 -12.93
C CYS A 67 6.27 24.88 -13.56
N PRO A 68 5.97 25.14 -14.85
CA PRO A 68 5.14 24.35 -15.76
C PRO A 68 5.89 23.27 -16.56
N GLU A 69 7.20 23.11 -16.39
CA GLU A 69 8.06 22.32 -17.29
C GLU A 69 7.69 20.85 -17.39
N HIS A 70 7.34 20.21 -16.27
CA HIS A 70 7.00 18.78 -16.24
C HIS A 70 5.48 18.57 -16.27
N ALA A 71 4.72 19.44 -15.61
CA ALA A 71 3.26 19.46 -15.68
C ALA A 71 2.67 20.77 -15.15
N SER A 72 1.42 21.04 -15.55
CA SER A 72 0.63 22.20 -15.10
C SER A 72 -0.48 21.82 -14.09
N THR A 73 -0.68 20.53 -13.80
CA THR A 73 -1.66 20.06 -12.82
C THR A 73 -0.97 19.43 -11.62
N ALA A 74 -1.54 19.63 -10.42
CA ALA A 74 -0.98 19.11 -9.18
C ALA A 74 -0.83 17.58 -9.19
N SER A 75 -1.84 16.85 -9.69
CA SER A 75 -1.78 15.38 -9.79
C SER A 75 -0.59 14.90 -10.62
N ARG A 76 -0.38 15.48 -11.81
CA ARG A 76 0.73 15.09 -12.68
C ARG A 76 2.09 15.48 -12.13
N LEU A 77 2.19 16.62 -11.44
CA LEU A 77 3.43 17.01 -10.75
C LEU A 77 3.78 16.00 -9.65
N LEU A 78 2.79 15.53 -8.90
CA LEU A 78 2.99 14.51 -7.87
C LEU A 78 3.48 13.19 -8.49
N ASP A 79 2.81 12.70 -9.53
CA ASP A 79 3.21 11.47 -10.22
C ASP A 79 4.66 11.57 -10.72
N HIS A 80 5.02 12.69 -11.36
CA HIS A 80 6.38 12.91 -11.87
C HIS A 80 7.45 13.01 -10.77
N ALA A 81 7.12 13.60 -9.61
CA ALA A 81 8.03 13.65 -8.47
C ALA A 81 8.21 12.25 -7.85
N GLU A 82 7.14 11.45 -7.76
CA GLU A 82 7.20 10.08 -7.25
C GLU A 82 8.05 9.17 -8.15
N ASP A 83 7.93 9.32 -9.48
CA ASP A 83 8.76 8.59 -10.42
C ASP A 83 10.25 8.96 -10.29
N ALA A 84 10.54 10.25 -10.16
CA ALA A 84 11.92 10.70 -9.95
C ALA A 84 12.51 10.15 -8.64
N LEU A 85 11.70 10.10 -7.58
CA LEU A 85 12.06 9.51 -6.29
C LEU A 85 12.38 8.02 -6.43
N TYR A 86 11.56 7.28 -7.17
CA TYR A 86 11.78 5.86 -7.42
C TYR A 86 13.10 5.59 -8.15
N GLN A 87 13.41 6.39 -9.17
CA GLN A 87 14.68 6.28 -9.88
C GLN A 87 15.88 6.61 -8.97
N ALA A 88 15.76 7.63 -8.12
CA ALA A 88 16.77 7.97 -7.10
C ALA A 88 17.02 6.83 -6.10
N ALA A 89 15.97 6.06 -5.77
CA ALA A 89 16.10 4.88 -4.91
C ALA A 89 16.84 3.72 -5.61
N ARG A 90 16.63 3.52 -6.92
CA ARG A 90 17.23 2.41 -7.69
C ARG A 90 18.70 2.60 -8.04
N GLU A 91 19.13 3.84 -8.30
CA GLU A 91 20.49 4.10 -8.81
C GLU A 91 21.58 4.04 -7.72
N GLY A 92 21.25 3.74 -6.47
CA GLY A 92 22.22 3.35 -5.45
C GLY A 92 23.27 4.41 -5.05
N GLY A 93 23.13 5.65 -5.52
CA GLY A 93 24.09 6.72 -5.24
C GLY A 93 23.50 8.12 -5.36
N ASN A 94 22.57 8.34 -6.28
CA ASN A 94 21.95 9.66 -6.43
C ASN A 94 20.79 9.83 -5.44
N ALA A 95 20.90 10.82 -4.54
CA ALA A 95 19.91 11.05 -3.49
C ALA A 95 18.87 12.12 -3.86
N VAL A 96 19.14 12.91 -4.89
CA VAL A 96 18.20 13.86 -5.47
C VAL A 96 18.05 13.55 -6.95
N ARG A 97 16.82 13.46 -7.43
CA ARG A 97 16.55 13.37 -8.87
C ARG A 97 15.47 14.36 -9.27
N ILE A 98 15.81 15.19 -10.25
CA ILE A 98 14.82 15.98 -10.97
C ILE A 98 14.24 15.12 -12.08
N HIS A 99 12.92 15.13 -12.20
CA HIS A 99 12.24 14.51 -13.31
C HIS A 99 12.77 15.13 -14.63
N ALA A 100 13.41 14.35 -15.49
CA ALA A 100 13.94 14.86 -16.75
C ALA A 100 12.90 14.70 -17.86
N VAL A 101 12.66 15.77 -18.62
CA VAL A 101 11.71 15.81 -19.75
C VAL A 101 12.10 14.85 -20.89
N ASP A 102 13.39 14.58 -21.06
CA ASP A 102 13.94 13.68 -22.10
C ASP A 102 14.10 12.22 -21.65
N THR A 103 13.83 11.94 -20.38
CA THR A 103 13.38 10.60 -20.04
C THR A 103 11.87 10.58 -20.24
N VAL A 104 11.34 9.53 -20.84
CA VAL A 104 9.92 9.19 -20.73
C VAL A 104 9.74 8.23 -19.55
N PRO A 105 9.55 8.67 -18.28
CA PRO A 105 9.09 7.75 -17.23
C PRO A 105 7.92 8.36 -16.46
N SER A 106 6.71 8.00 -16.89
CA SER A 106 5.50 7.81 -16.05
C SER A 106 4.42 7.17 -16.90
N ALA A 107 4.16 7.75 -18.08
CA ALA A 107 3.27 7.18 -19.07
C ALA A 107 3.76 5.81 -19.56
N HIS A 108 5.08 5.60 -19.70
CA HIS A 108 5.62 4.31 -20.11
C HIS A 108 5.54 3.26 -19.00
N SER A 109 5.90 3.57 -17.75
CA SER A 109 5.81 2.62 -16.64
C SER A 109 4.36 2.28 -16.30
N GLU A 110 3.46 3.26 -16.22
CA GLU A 110 2.04 3.01 -15.97
C GLU A 110 1.36 2.32 -17.17
N SER A 111 1.74 2.66 -18.41
CA SER A 111 1.27 1.94 -19.60
C SER A 111 1.81 0.51 -19.65
N ILE A 112 3.06 0.27 -19.26
CA ILE A 112 3.64 -1.07 -19.14
C ILE A 112 2.90 -1.85 -18.05
N ILE A 113 2.67 -1.25 -16.88
CA ILE A 113 1.88 -1.86 -15.80
C ILE A 113 0.48 -2.21 -16.33
N ALA A 114 -0.22 -1.24 -16.91
CA ALA A 114 -1.57 -1.42 -17.44
C ALA A 114 -1.63 -2.52 -18.50
N ARG A 115 -0.62 -2.61 -19.37
CA ARG A 115 -0.53 -3.62 -20.42
C ARG A 115 -0.21 -5.00 -19.85
N GLN A 116 0.75 -5.12 -18.95
CA GLN A 116 1.26 -6.41 -18.48
C GLN A 116 0.42 -7.00 -17.34
N ILE A 117 -0.20 -6.18 -16.50
CA ILE A 117 -0.99 -6.65 -15.34
C ILE A 117 -2.22 -7.48 -15.80
N ILE A 118 -2.72 -7.23 -17.00
CA ILE A 118 -3.79 -8.01 -17.65
C ILE A 118 -3.39 -9.49 -17.78
N ASP A 119 -2.14 -9.76 -18.15
CA ASP A 119 -1.64 -11.10 -18.42
C ASP A 119 -0.87 -11.70 -17.23
N ALA A 120 -0.74 -10.98 -16.11
CA ALA A 120 0.08 -11.40 -14.98
C ALA A 120 -0.37 -12.72 -14.34
N ILE A 121 -1.69 -12.96 -14.27
CA ILE A 121 -2.25 -14.23 -13.77
C ILE A 121 -1.95 -15.38 -14.73
N PRO A 122 -2.37 -15.36 -16.01
CA PRO A 122 -2.12 -16.47 -16.93
C PRO A 122 -0.63 -16.76 -17.16
N ASN A 123 0.23 -15.74 -17.05
CA ASN A 123 1.69 -15.91 -17.17
C ASN A 123 2.37 -16.40 -15.88
N GLY A 124 1.64 -16.56 -14.77
CA GLY A 124 2.20 -17.03 -13.50
C GLY A 124 3.17 -16.04 -12.83
N GLU A 125 3.02 -14.75 -13.13
CA GLU A 125 3.89 -13.66 -12.68
C GLU A 125 3.57 -13.20 -11.25
N LEU A 126 2.35 -13.46 -10.78
CA LEU A 126 1.96 -13.16 -9.41
C LEU A 126 2.50 -14.22 -8.43
N LYS A 127 2.92 -13.75 -7.25
CA LYS A 127 3.42 -14.58 -6.14
C LYS A 127 2.82 -14.10 -4.83
N LEU A 128 2.57 -15.05 -3.92
CA LEU A 128 2.27 -14.74 -2.53
C LEU A 128 3.53 -14.89 -1.68
N ARG A 129 3.77 -13.91 -0.84
CA ARG A 129 4.71 -13.98 0.29
C ARG A 129 3.88 -14.02 1.57
N TYR A 130 4.46 -14.53 2.64
CA TYR A 130 3.75 -14.69 3.92
C TYR A 130 4.55 -14.03 5.03
N GLN A 131 3.92 -13.10 5.74
CA GLN A 131 4.51 -12.42 6.90
C GLN A 131 3.88 -12.98 8.18
N PRO A 132 4.69 -13.44 9.17
CA PRO A 132 4.14 -13.98 10.41
C PRO A 132 3.49 -12.88 11.26
N LEU A 133 2.34 -13.21 11.83
CA LEU A 133 1.66 -12.45 12.88
C LEU A 133 2.02 -13.10 14.21
N VAL A 134 2.63 -12.34 15.12
CA VAL A 134 3.17 -12.85 16.39
C VAL A 134 2.37 -12.30 17.56
N SER A 135 1.95 -13.18 18.46
CA SER A 135 1.31 -12.82 19.73
C SER A 135 2.31 -12.06 20.61
N SER A 136 1.94 -10.86 21.02
CA SER A 136 2.75 -10.06 21.95
C SER A 136 2.76 -10.60 23.38
N ARG A 137 1.82 -11.51 23.71
CA ARG A 137 1.70 -12.08 25.06
C ARG A 137 2.77 -13.15 25.32
N ASP A 138 3.00 -14.01 24.35
CA ASP A 138 3.79 -15.24 24.51
C ASP A 138 4.76 -15.51 23.35
N GLY A 139 4.82 -14.64 22.34
CA GLY A 139 5.78 -14.72 21.24
C GLY A 139 5.48 -15.79 20.20
N HIS A 140 4.34 -16.49 20.29
CA HIS A 140 3.98 -17.52 19.32
C HIS A 140 3.38 -16.92 18.05
N VAL A 141 3.58 -17.59 16.91
CA VAL A 141 2.97 -17.20 15.65
C VAL A 141 1.50 -17.57 15.68
N VAL A 142 0.61 -16.57 15.57
CA VAL A 142 -0.85 -16.74 15.59
C VAL A 142 -1.47 -16.70 14.20
N GLY A 143 -0.68 -16.34 13.19
CA GLY A 143 -1.17 -16.23 11.84
C GLY A 143 -0.11 -15.87 10.81
N MET A 144 -0.53 -15.83 9.55
CA MET A 144 0.29 -15.40 8.42
C MET A 144 -0.52 -14.40 7.59
N GLU A 145 0.06 -13.27 7.25
CA GLU A 145 -0.51 -12.33 6.30
C GLU A 145 -0.01 -12.66 4.88
N ALA A 146 -0.94 -12.88 3.96
CA ALA A 146 -0.66 -13.14 2.55
C ALA A 146 -0.43 -11.82 1.80
N LEU A 147 0.79 -11.62 1.34
CA LEU A 147 1.26 -10.41 0.68
C LEU A 147 1.51 -10.67 -0.80
N LEU A 148 0.71 -10.01 -1.65
CA LEU A 148 0.84 -10.10 -3.10
C LEU A 148 2.16 -9.47 -3.56
N ARG A 149 2.81 -10.12 -4.53
CA ARG A 149 3.97 -9.61 -5.26
C ARG A 149 3.77 -9.89 -6.74
N TRP A 150 4.24 -8.99 -7.59
CA TRP A 150 4.20 -9.18 -9.03
C TRP A 150 5.61 -9.18 -9.60
N GLN A 151 6.03 -10.33 -10.15
CA GLN A 151 7.30 -10.47 -10.86
C GLN A 151 7.10 -10.11 -12.33
N SER A 152 7.08 -8.82 -12.64
CA SER A 152 6.99 -8.35 -14.03
C SER A 152 8.27 -8.70 -14.81
N PRO A 153 8.15 -9.17 -16.06
CA PRO A 153 9.30 -9.50 -16.90
C PRO A 153 10.17 -8.28 -17.23
N THR A 154 9.59 -7.08 -17.28
CA THR A 154 10.31 -5.85 -17.64
C THR A 154 10.58 -4.93 -16.46
N LEU A 155 9.72 -4.95 -15.43
CA LEU A 155 9.81 -4.03 -14.28
C LEU A 155 10.45 -4.70 -13.05
N GLY A 156 10.65 -6.02 -13.09
CA GLY A 156 11.16 -6.79 -11.94
C GLY A 156 10.08 -7.03 -10.90
N MET A 157 10.50 -7.25 -9.65
CA MET A 157 9.58 -7.51 -8.54
C MET A 157 8.91 -6.22 -8.08
N LEU A 158 7.59 -6.18 -8.14
CA LEU A 158 6.74 -5.07 -7.72
C LEU A 158 5.92 -5.43 -6.48
N VAL A 159 5.75 -4.44 -5.62
CA VAL A 159 4.85 -4.46 -4.46
C VAL A 159 3.47 -3.89 -4.84
N PRO A 160 2.39 -4.25 -4.12
CA PRO A 160 1.02 -3.86 -4.48
C PRO A 160 0.84 -2.36 -4.69
N GLU A 161 1.44 -1.52 -3.85
CA GLU A 161 1.32 -0.06 -3.89
C GLU A 161 1.67 0.53 -5.27
N ARG A 162 2.54 -0.16 -6.03
CA ARG A 162 2.96 0.27 -7.38
C ARG A 162 1.97 -0.04 -8.49
N PHE A 163 1.09 -1.03 -8.35
CA PHE A 163 0.20 -1.47 -9.43
C PHE A 163 -1.28 -1.57 -9.05
N MET A 164 -1.62 -1.52 -7.77
CA MET A 164 -3.00 -1.68 -7.28
C MET A 164 -3.94 -0.63 -7.85
N ARG A 165 -3.54 0.66 -7.89
CA ARG A 165 -4.37 1.73 -8.48
C ARG A 165 -4.68 1.46 -9.95
N THR A 166 -3.69 0.99 -10.71
CA THR A 166 -3.88 0.65 -12.13
C THR A 166 -4.77 -0.59 -12.28
N ALA A 167 -4.58 -1.62 -11.46
CA ALA A 167 -5.40 -2.82 -11.45
C ALA A 167 -6.87 -2.51 -11.09
N GLU A 168 -7.11 -1.59 -10.15
CA GLU A 168 -8.45 -1.11 -9.80
C GLU A 168 -9.10 -0.37 -10.96
N ARG A 169 -8.39 0.58 -11.58
CA ARG A 169 -8.90 1.33 -12.73
C ARG A 169 -9.26 0.42 -13.91
N LEU A 170 -8.50 -0.65 -14.12
CA LEU A 170 -8.75 -1.64 -15.17
C LEU A 170 -9.78 -2.72 -14.77
N GLY A 171 -10.22 -2.75 -13.50
CA GLY A 171 -11.12 -3.77 -12.95
C GLY A 171 -10.47 -5.15 -12.72
N ILE A 172 -9.19 -5.31 -13.05
CA ILE A 172 -8.44 -6.57 -12.92
C ILE A 172 -8.17 -6.92 -11.46
N ILE A 173 -8.25 -5.93 -10.56
CA ILE A 173 -8.10 -6.16 -9.12
C ILE A 173 -9.04 -7.25 -8.58
N VAL A 174 -10.22 -7.40 -9.18
CA VAL A 174 -11.18 -8.43 -8.78
C VAL A 174 -10.62 -9.82 -9.07
N GLN A 175 -10.08 -10.03 -10.28
CA GLN A 175 -9.47 -11.31 -10.68
C GLN A 175 -8.21 -11.62 -9.86
N ILE A 176 -7.39 -10.60 -9.63
CA ILE A 176 -6.21 -10.70 -8.74
C ILE A 176 -6.65 -11.10 -7.34
N GLY A 177 -7.69 -10.48 -6.80
CA GLY A 177 -8.19 -10.78 -5.47
C GLY A 177 -8.73 -12.20 -5.34
N THR A 178 -9.45 -12.71 -6.34
CA THR A 178 -9.86 -14.13 -6.40
C THR A 178 -8.63 -15.05 -6.42
N TRP A 179 -7.62 -14.74 -7.25
CA TRP A 179 -6.37 -15.50 -7.32
C TRP A 179 -5.60 -15.51 -5.99
N VAL A 180 -5.55 -14.36 -5.29
CA VAL A 180 -4.93 -14.23 -3.97
C VAL A 180 -5.67 -15.10 -2.94
N LEU A 181 -7.01 -15.02 -2.90
CA LEU A 181 -7.83 -15.83 -1.98
C LEU A 181 -7.61 -17.33 -2.23
N GLU A 182 -7.68 -17.78 -3.49
CA GLU A 182 -7.41 -19.16 -3.85
C GLU A 182 -6.02 -19.63 -3.41
N GLY A 183 -4.98 -18.84 -3.70
CA GLY A 183 -3.60 -19.18 -3.34
C GLY A 183 -3.39 -19.22 -1.83
N ALA A 184 -3.96 -18.26 -1.10
CA ALA A 184 -3.92 -18.21 0.36
C ALA A 184 -4.63 -19.42 0.98
N LEU A 185 -5.85 -19.72 0.56
CA LEU A 185 -6.63 -20.84 1.12
C LEU A 185 -5.99 -22.20 0.82
N LYS A 186 -5.43 -22.38 -0.39
CA LYS A 186 -4.64 -23.57 -0.73
C LYS A 186 -3.40 -23.70 0.17
N GLN A 187 -2.69 -22.60 0.41
CA GLN A 187 -1.53 -22.62 1.31
C GLN A 187 -1.92 -22.91 2.76
N ALA A 188 -3.03 -22.35 3.23
CA ALA A 188 -3.57 -22.62 4.56
C ALA A 188 -3.94 -24.09 4.73
N ARG A 189 -4.50 -24.73 3.69
CA ARG A 189 -4.75 -26.17 3.70
C ARG A 189 -3.46 -26.98 3.85
N LEU A 190 -2.43 -26.64 3.07
CA LEU A 190 -1.12 -27.32 3.16
C LEU A 190 -0.51 -27.21 4.56
N TRP A 191 -0.58 -26.04 5.18
CA TRP A 191 -0.09 -25.86 6.56
C TRP A 191 -0.93 -26.63 7.58
N ARG A 192 -2.26 -26.67 7.41
CA ARG A 192 -3.14 -27.49 8.24
C ARG A 192 -2.79 -28.97 8.16
N ASP A 193 -2.53 -29.48 6.96
CA ASP A 193 -2.13 -30.88 6.73
C ASP A 193 -0.78 -31.22 7.36
N GLN A 194 0.06 -30.22 7.63
CA GLN A 194 1.32 -30.36 8.37
C GLN A 194 1.14 -30.27 9.89
N GLY A 195 -0.09 -30.07 10.38
CA GLY A 195 -0.41 -29.97 11.80
C GLY A 195 -0.48 -28.54 12.35
N PHE A 196 -0.37 -27.51 11.50
CA PHE A 196 -0.61 -26.13 11.90
C PHE A 196 -2.11 -25.81 11.76
N ASP A 197 -2.91 -26.17 12.75
CA ASP A 197 -4.37 -25.98 12.73
C ASP A 197 -4.87 -24.88 13.68
N ASP A 198 -3.95 -24.20 14.37
CA ASP A 198 -4.17 -23.16 15.37
C ASP A 198 -3.76 -21.75 14.91
N PHE A 199 -3.67 -21.51 13.60
CA PHE A 199 -3.31 -20.20 13.05
C PHE A 199 -4.32 -19.69 12.01
N THR A 200 -4.35 -18.37 11.81
CA THR A 200 -5.16 -17.73 10.77
C THR A 200 -4.32 -17.26 9.58
N ILE A 201 -4.87 -17.32 8.36
CA ILE A 201 -4.32 -16.63 7.20
C ILE A 201 -5.10 -15.34 6.93
N ALA A 202 -4.40 -14.21 6.86
CA ALA A 202 -4.98 -12.91 6.56
C ALA A 202 -4.80 -12.54 5.09
N VAL A 203 -5.86 -12.05 4.44
CA VAL A 203 -5.88 -11.66 3.03
C VAL A 203 -6.49 -10.28 2.87
N ASN A 204 -5.77 -9.40 2.16
CA ASN A 204 -6.25 -8.07 1.79
C ASN A 204 -7.36 -8.15 0.73
N VAL A 205 -8.45 -7.41 0.94
CA VAL A 205 -9.60 -7.34 0.03
C VAL A 205 -9.80 -5.91 -0.45
N SER A 206 -9.89 -5.75 -1.78
CA SER A 206 -10.20 -4.45 -2.38
C SER A 206 -11.66 -4.05 -2.18
N THR A 207 -11.92 -2.74 -2.13
CA THR A 207 -13.28 -2.19 -2.07
C THR A 207 -14.14 -2.68 -3.25
N LEU A 208 -13.56 -2.80 -4.45
CA LEU A 208 -14.26 -3.28 -5.64
C LEU A 208 -14.71 -4.73 -5.51
N GLN A 209 -13.97 -5.59 -4.82
CA GLN A 209 -14.42 -6.96 -4.53
C GLN A 209 -15.58 -6.98 -3.54
N LEU A 210 -15.48 -6.21 -2.45
CA LEU A 210 -16.51 -6.16 -1.41
C LEU A 210 -17.86 -5.65 -1.93
N LEU A 211 -17.85 -4.74 -2.90
CA LEU A 211 -19.06 -4.21 -3.52
C LEU A 211 -19.75 -5.20 -4.48
N ARG A 212 -19.16 -6.37 -4.76
CA ARG A 212 -19.78 -7.37 -5.64
C ARG A 212 -20.90 -8.14 -4.92
N PRO A 213 -22.11 -8.23 -5.50
CA PRO A 213 -23.23 -8.98 -4.92
C PRO A 213 -22.93 -10.43 -4.55
N ASN A 214 -22.00 -11.07 -5.27
CA ASN A 214 -21.66 -12.48 -5.10
C ASN A 214 -20.39 -12.71 -4.26
N PHE A 215 -19.80 -11.68 -3.65
CA PHE A 215 -18.53 -11.80 -2.94
C PHE A 215 -18.60 -12.81 -1.78
N PHE A 216 -19.65 -12.75 -0.96
CA PHE A 216 -19.88 -13.73 0.11
C PHE A 216 -19.88 -15.16 -0.42
N THR A 217 -20.72 -15.45 -1.42
CA THR A 217 -20.84 -16.78 -2.02
C THR A 217 -19.53 -17.25 -2.65
N GLU A 218 -18.76 -16.34 -3.26
CA GLU A 218 -17.45 -16.61 -3.84
C GLU A 218 -16.45 -17.05 -2.75
N VAL A 219 -16.32 -16.28 -1.68
CA VAL A 219 -15.42 -16.61 -0.55
C VAL A 219 -15.78 -17.97 0.06
N MET A 220 -17.07 -18.23 0.31
CA MET A 220 -17.51 -19.50 0.88
C MET A 220 -17.23 -20.68 -0.06
N GLY A 221 -17.45 -20.50 -1.37
CA GLY A 221 -17.10 -21.52 -2.37
C GLY A 221 -15.60 -21.83 -2.38
N LEU A 222 -14.75 -20.82 -2.26
CA LEU A 222 -13.29 -21.01 -2.19
C LEU A 222 -12.85 -21.72 -0.91
N ILE A 223 -13.42 -21.37 0.25
CA ILE A 223 -13.14 -22.05 1.53
C ILE A 223 -13.55 -23.52 1.44
N GLN A 224 -14.74 -23.79 0.91
CA GLN A 224 -15.23 -25.15 0.72
C GLN A 224 -14.32 -25.95 -0.22
N ALA A 225 -13.90 -25.37 -1.34
CA ALA A 225 -13.01 -26.02 -2.30
C ALA A 225 -11.62 -26.29 -1.71
N ALA A 226 -11.11 -25.41 -0.84
CA ALA A 226 -9.85 -25.61 -0.13
C ALA A 226 -9.95 -26.63 1.01
N GLY A 227 -11.17 -26.93 1.49
CA GLY A 227 -11.39 -27.89 2.58
C GLY A 227 -10.79 -27.43 3.91
N ILE A 228 -10.87 -26.12 4.21
CA ILE A 228 -10.43 -25.55 5.49
C ILE A 228 -11.62 -24.99 6.28
N PRO A 229 -11.54 -24.92 7.61
CA PRO A 229 -12.51 -24.19 8.42
C PRO A 229 -12.51 -22.70 8.08
N ALA A 230 -13.70 -22.09 7.97
CA ALA A 230 -13.85 -20.66 7.76
C ALA A 230 -13.12 -19.78 8.79
N PRO A 231 -13.04 -20.15 10.10
CA PRO A 231 -12.26 -19.40 11.09
C PRO A 231 -10.75 -19.30 10.82
N MET A 232 -10.20 -20.11 9.91
CA MET A 232 -8.80 -19.96 9.50
C MET A 232 -8.59 -18.73 8.61
N LEU A 233 -9.63 -18.16 8.01
CA LEU A 233 -9.53 -16.98 7.17
C LEU A 233 -9.76 -15.70 7.98
N THR A 234 -8.87 -14.74 7.81
CA THR A 234 -9.08 -13.33 8.18
C THR A 234 -9.13 -12.50 6.90
N LEU A 235 -10.16 -11.69 6.71
CA LEU A 235 -10.21 -10.71 5.62
C LEU A 235 -9.81 -9.33 6.14
N GLU A 236 -8.81 -8.73 5.50
CA GLU A 236 -8.35 -7.39 5.80
C GLU A 236 -9.00 -6.40 4.83
N ILE A 237 -9.62 -5.37 5.38
CA ILE A 237 -10.46 -4.43 4.66
C ILE A 237 -9.97 -3.02 4.96
N ASN A 238 -9.84 -2.19 3.93
CA ASN A 238 -9.52 -0.79 4.10
C ASN A 238 -10.71 0.01 4.66
N GLU A 239 -10.43 1.01 5.48
CA GLU A 239 -11.42 1.93 6.05
C GLU A 239 -12.33 2.57 4.98
N SER A 240 -11.76 2.99 3.85
CA SER A 240 -12.50 3.62 2.74
C SER A 240 -13.52 2.68 2.07
N ALA A 241 -13.40 1.37 2.26
CA ALA A 241 -14.41 0.43 1.79
C ALA A 241 -15.72 0.56 2.58
N LEU A 242 -15.62 0.91 3.86
CA LEU A 242 -16.77 0.98 4.77
C LEU A 242 -17.66 2.19 4.51
N THR A 243 -17.11 3.26 3.93
CA THR A 243 -17.86 4.48 3.60
C THR A 243 -18.68 4.35 2.31
N ASN A 244 -18.43 3.34 1.48
CA ASN A 244 -19.09 3.14 0.19
C ASN A 244 -20.25 2.15 0.30
N ASN A 245 -21.47 2.57 -0.08
CA ASN A 245 -22.69 1.74 -0.07
C ASN A 245 -22.87 0.92 1.23
N VAL A 246 -22.90 1.66 2.35
CA VAL A 246 -22.77 1.18 3.73
C VAL A 246 -23.63 -0.05 4.04
N ASN A 247 -24.90 -0.07 3.63
CA ASN A 247 -25.81 -1.15 3.99
C ASN A 247 -25.43 -2.49 3.34
N PHE A 248 -25.11 -2.46 2.04
CA PHE A 248 -24.76 -3.67 1.30
C PHE A 248 -23.44 -4.28 1.78
N VAL A 249 -22.42 -3.42 1.98
CA VAL A 249 -21.13 -3.87 2.52
C VAL A 249 -21.33 -4.41 3.93
N HIS A 250 -22.07 -3.71 4.79
CA HIS A 250 -22.35 -4.17 6.14
C HIS A 250 -23.02 -5.55 6.18
N GLU A 251 -24.05 -5.79 5.38
CA GLU A 251 -24.71 -7.12 5.29
C GLU A 251 -23.72 -8.21 4.86
N THR A 252 -22.88 -7.93 3.86
CA THR A 252 -21.84 -8.87 3.41
C THR A 252 -20.87 -9.21 4.55
N LEU A 253 -20.42 -8.22 5.31
CA LEU A 253 -19.51 -8.41 6.45
C LEU A 253 -20.17 -9.20 7.59
N VAL A 254 -21.42 -8.91 7.92
CA VAL A 254 -22.18 -9.67 8.92
C VAL A 254 -22.29 -11.14 8.49
N ASN A 255 -22.62 -11.40 7.23
CA ASN A 255 -22.74 -12.78 6.71
C ASN A 255 -21.41 -13.53 6.79
N LEU A 256 -20.30 -12.91 6.38
CA LEU A 256 -18.96 -13.51 6.49
C LEU A 256 -18.61 -13.85 7.94
N ARG A 257 -18.91 -12.94 8.88
CA ARG A 257 -18.66 -13.15 10.30
C ARG A 257 -19.53 -14.24 10.91
N ASN A 258 -20.78 -14.37 10.47
CA ASN A 258 -21.67 -15.45 10.94
C ASN A 258 -21.16 -16.85 10.55
N GLU A 259 -20.39 -16.94 9.46
CA GLU A 259 -19.68 -18.17 9.07
C GLU A 259 -18.35 -18.37 9.84
N GLY A 260 -18.00 -17.46 10.74
CA GLY A 260 -16.81 -17.53 11.58
C GLY A 260 -15.54 -16.93 10.95
N ILE A 261 -15.65 -16.29 9.78
CA ILE A 261 -14.53 -15.57 9.16
C ILE A 261 -14.21 -14.34 9.99
N SER A 262 -12.95 -14.16 10.37
CA SER A 262 -12.51 -12.97 11.10
C SER A 262 -12.38 -11.77 10.17
N LEU A 263 -12.80 -10.60 10.63
CA LEU A 263 -12.67 -9.35 9.87
C LEU A 263 -11.68 -8.41 10.55
N SER A 264 -10.72 -7.90 9.78
CA SER A 264 -9.73 -6.94 10.25
C SER A 264 -9.85 -5.64 9.48
N LEU A 265 -9.86 -4.52 10.20
CA LEU A 265 -9.75 -3.20 9.58
C LEU A 265 -8.27 -2.83 9.44
N ASP A 266 -7.84 -2.53 8.22
CA ASP A 266 -6.48 -2.11 7.91
C ASP A 266 -6.35 -0.58 7.84
N ASN A 267 -5.13 -0.08 8.08
CA ASN A 267 -4.77 1.34 8.07
C ASN A 267 -5.62 2.21 9.01
N PHE A 268 -5.97 1.70 10.18
CA PHE A 268 -6.80 2.45 11.13
C PHE A 268 -6.07 3.70 11.63
N GLY A 269 -6.72 4.87 11.49
CA GLY A 269 -6.21 6.16 11.97
C GLY A 269 -5.63 7.09 10.91
N THR A 270 -5.61 6.67 9.63
CA THR A 270 -5.14 7.51 8.50
C THR A 270 -6.26 8.30 7.81
N GLY A 271 -7.53 8.02 8.12
CA GLY A 271 -8.72 8.70 7.57
C GLY A 271 -9.46 9.59 8.57
N ASP A 272 -10.52 10.27 8.11
CA ASP A 272 -11.39 11.15 8.91
C ASP A 272 -12.36 10.37 9.85
N SER A 273 -12.25 9.04 9.96
CA SER A 273 -13.19 8.26 10.76
C SER A 273 -12.99 8.47 12.25
N SER A 274 -14.03 8.98 12.88
CA SER A 274 -14.16 8.94 14.33
C SER A 274 -14.40 7.50 14.81
N LEU A 275 -13.96 7.17 16.04
CA LEU A 275 -14.27 5.91 16.74
C LEU A 275 -15.76 5.52 16.70
N SER A 276 -16.67 6.47 16.44
CA SER A 276 -18.10 6.21 16.31
C SER A 276 -18.48 5.40 15.06
N ALA A 277 -17.68 5.44 13.99
CA ALA A 277 -17.89 4.63 12.79
C ALA A 277 -17.55 3.15 13.05
N LEU A 278 -16.50 2.88 13.83
CA LEU A 278 -16.09 1.52 14.23
C LEU A 278 -17.17 0.74 14.97
N VAL A 279 -17.96 1.41 15.81
CA VAL A 279 -19.05 0.76 16.58
C VAL A 279 -20.10 0.13 15.66
N ARG A 280 -20.20 0.59 14.40
CA ARG A 280 -21.22 0.14 13.45
C ARG A 280 -20.81 -1.02 12.59
N TYR A 281 -19.52 -1.38 12.51
CA TYR A 281 -19.06 -2.46 11.64
C TYR A 281 -18.63 -3.68 12.45
N PRO A 282 -18.97 -4.90 11.99
CA PRO A 282 -18.68 -6.13 12.70
C PRO A 282 -17.22 -6.56 12.51
N VAL A 283 -16.25 -5.71 12.86
CA VAL A 283 -14.81 -6.02 12.77
C VAL A 283 -14.31 -6.63 14.08
N ASP A 284 -13.46 -7.65 13.97
CA ASP A 284 -12.90 -8.37 15.13
C ASP A 284 -11.49 -7.89 15.48
N LYS A 285 -10.77 -7.34 14.49
CA LYS A 285 -9.36 -6.89 14.62
C LYS A 285 -9.20 -5.47 14.07
N LEU A 286 -8.29 -4.72 14.68
CA LEU A 286 -7.84 -3.41 14.22
C LEU A 286 -6.33 -3.47 14.01
N LYS A 287 -5.87 -3.21 12.78
CA LYS A 287 -4.45 -3.03 12.48
C LYS A 287 -4.12 -1.54 12.64
N ILE A 288 -3.29 -1.26 13.63
CA ILE A 288 -2.74 0.08 13.84
C ILE A 288 -1.75 0.32 12.70
N ASP A 289 -1.97 1.41 11.96
CA ASP A 289 -1.02 1.82 10.93
C ASP A 289 0.38 2.04 11.52
N ARG A 290 1.43 1.82 10.72
CA ARG A 290 2.84 1.89 11.17
C ARG A 290 3.34 3.33 11.43
N SER A 291 2.49 4.36 11.41
CA SER A 291 2.85 5.80 11.32
C SER A 291 3.21 6.54 12.61
#